data_AF-Q1A361-F1
#
_entry.id   AF-Q1A361-F1
#
_cell.length_a   1.000
_cell.length_b   1.000
_cell.length_c   1.000
_cell.angle_alpha   90.00
_cell.angle_beta   90.00
_cell.angle_gamma   90.00
#
_symmetry.space_group_name_H-M   'P 1'
#
loop_
_entity.id
_entity.type
_entity.pdbx_description
1 polymer ?
#
loop_
_entity_poly.entity_id
_entity_poly.type
_entity_poly.pdbx_seq_one_letter_code
_entity_poly.pdbx_strand_id
1 'polypeptide(L)' 'FPMAYTATVLAWGLIDFEKGYQISDQLEYGKAGVKWATDYFLK' A
#
# COMPACT_ATOMS: atom_id res chain seq x y z
N PHE A 1 -8.36 -6.14 13.11
CA PHE A 1 -9.05 -6.44 11.84
C PHE A 1 -9.07 -5.30 10.82
N PRO A 2 -9.50 -4.06 11.11
CA PRO A 2 -9.64 -3.04 10.06
C PRO A 2 -8.32 -2.69 9.37
N MET A 3 -7.20 -2.72 10.09
CA MET A 3 -5.88 -2.42 9.54
C MET A 3 -5.40 -3.43 8.47
N ALA A 4 -5.73 -4.71 8.62
CA ALA A 4 -5.35 -5.73 7.65
C ALA A 4 -6.15 -5.58 6.36
N TYR A 5 -7.44 -5.25 6.50
CA TYR A 5 -8.31 -4.92 5.38
C TYR A 5 -7.85 -3.66 4.64
N THR A 6 -7.46 -2.60 5.36
CA THR A 6 -6.95 -1.38 4.70
C THR A 6 -5.62 -1.64 3.99
N ALA A 7 -4.75 -2.48 4.55
CA ALA A 7 -3.48 -2.83 3.92
C ALA A 7 -3.67 -3.61 2.61
N THR A 8 -4.62 -4.55 2.57
CA THR A 8 -4.93 -5.29 1.33
C THR A 8 -5.59 -4.42 0.28
N VAL A 9 -6.54 -3.56 0.66
CA VAL A 9 -7.18 -2.63 -0.29
C VAL A 9 -6.16 -1.60 -0.83
N LEU A 10 -5.27 -1.09 0.02
CA LEU A 10 -4.19 -0.18 -0.39
C LEU A 10 -3.22 -0.86 -1.37
N ALA A 11 -2.81 -2.10 -1.09
CA ALA A 11 -1.95 -2.88 -1.96
C ALA A 11 -2.60 -3.13 -3.33
N TRP A 12 -3.89 -3.47 -3.35
CA TRP A 12 -4.63 -3.67 -4.59
C TRP A 12 -4.72 -2.37 -5.40
N GLY A 13 -5.05 -1.25 -4.76
CA GLY A 13 -5.07 0.06 -5.43
C GLY A 13 -3.72 0.44 -6.03
N LEU A 14 -2.61 0.15 -5.35
CA LEU A 14 -1.26 0.41 -5.86
C LEU A 14 -0.91 -0.42 -7.08
N ILE A 15 -1.43 -1.65 -7.19
CA ILE A 15 -1.22 -2.53 -8.35
C ILE A 15 -2.08 -2.05 -9.53
N ASP A 16 -3.38 -1.80 -9.30
CA ASP A 16 -4.31 -1.45 -10.38
C ASP A 16 -4.03 -0.05 -10.96
N PHE A 17 -3.60 0.90 -10.13
CA PHE A 17 -3.36 2.29 -10.51
C PHE A 17 -1.89 2.71 -10.45
N GLU A 18 -0.96 1.76 -10.61
CA GLU A 18 0.49 1.99 -10.50
C GLU A 18 0.95 3.23 -11.29
N LYS A 19 0.52 3.35 -12.55
CA LYS A 19 0.88 4.49 -13.42
C LYS A 19 0.41 5.83 -12.87
N GLY A 20 -0.79 5.88 -12.26
CA GLY A 20 -1.32 7.10 -11.64
C GLY A 20 -0.52 7.50 -10.41
N TYR A 21 -0.14 6.51 -9.60
CA TYR A 21 0.74 6.73 -8.44
C TYR A 21 2.17 7.09 -8.84
N GLN A 22 2.68 6.59 -9.97
CA GLN A 22 3.99 6.93 -10.49
C GLN A 22 4.04 8.36 -11.02
N ILE A 23 3.02 8.81 -11.76
CA ILE A 23 2.94 10.19 -12.27
C ILE A 23 2.78 11.20 -11.13
N SER A 24 2.12 10.81 -10.04
CA SER A 24 1.92 11.66 -8.86
C SER A 24 3.05 11.56 -7.82
N ASP A 25 4.12 10.80 -8.10
CA ASP A 25 5.24 10.55 -7.17
C ASP A 25 4.79 9.98 -5.81
N GLN A 26 3.61 9.35 -5.77
CA GLN A 26 3.00 8.76 -4.58
C GLN A 26 3.23 7.24 -4.48
N LEU A 27 3.79 6.62 -5.52
CA LEU A 27 3.98 5.17 -5.59
C LEU A 27 4.86 4.64 -4.46
N GLU A 28 5.98 5.31 -4.19
CA GLU A 28 6.93 4.89 -3.14
C GLU A 28 6.37 5.10 -1.73
N TYR A 29 5.59 6.16 -1.51
CA TYR A 29 4.89 6.38 -0.25
C TYR A 29 3.83 5.31 0.02
N GLY A 30 3.07 4.93 -1.02
CA GLY A 30 2.09 3.85 -0.93
C GLY A 30 2.73 2.51 -0.61
N LYS A 31 3.83 2.16 -1.30
CA LYS A 31 4.61 0.93 -1.02
C LYS A 31 5.17 0.93 0.41
N ALA A 32 5.67 2.07 0.90
CA ALA A 32 6.16 2.20 2.27
C ALA A 32 5.04 1.99 3.31
N GLY A 33 3.83 2.50 3.03
CA GLY A 33 2.65 2.27 3.88
C GLY A 33 2.23 0.81 3.95
N VAL A 34 2.20 0.12 2.80
CA VAL A 34 1.92 -1.33 2.74
C VAL A 34 2.99 -2.11 3.50
N LYS A 35 4.28 -1.79 3.29
CA LYS A 35 5.39 -2.43 4.01
C LYS A 35 5.28 -2.28 5.52
N TRP A 36 4.94 -1.08 6.00
CA TRP A 36 4.78 -0.85 7.44
C TRP A 36 3.64 -1.68 8.04
N ALA A 37 2.52 -1.77 7.33
CA ALA A 37 1.39 -2.59 7.77
C ALA A 37 1.72 -4.09 7.75
N THR A 38 2.44 -4.58 6.74
CA THR A 38 2.86 -5.99 6.69
C THR A 38 3.92 -6.31 7.75
N ASP A 39 4.87 -5.40 7.99
CA ASP A 39 5.87 -5.56 9.06
C ASP A 39 5.20 -5.61 10.44
N TYR A 40 4.08 -4.89 10.64
CA TYR A 40 3.29 -4.96 11.86
C TYR A 40 2.57 -6.30 12.03
N PHE A 41 2.11 -6.94 10.94
CA PHE A 41 1.46 -8.26 11.00
C PHE A 41 2.44 -9.43 11.09
N LEU A 42 3.68 -9.24 10.65
CA LEU A 42 4.73 -10.26 10.68
C LEU A 42 5.51 -10.29 12.00
N LYS A 43 5.35 -9.28 12.86
CA LYS A 43 5.87 -9.25 14.24
C LYS A 43 4.95 -9.98 15.20
#